data_AF-A0A091AZC8-F1
#
_entry.id   AF-A0A091AZC8-F1
#
_cell.length_a   1.000
_cell.length_b   1.000
_cell.length_c   1.000
_cell.angle_alpha   90.00
_cell.angle_beta   90.00
_cell.angle_gamma   90.00
#
_symmetry.space_group_name_H-M   'P 1'
#
loop_
_entity.id
_entity.type
_entity.pdbx_description
1 polymer ?
#
loop_
_entity_poly.entity_id
_entity_poly.type
_entity_poly.pdbx_seq_one_letter_code
_entity_poly.pdbx_strand_id
1 'polypeptide(L)'
;MDEMMLAGIVVIASALPGLVIGLMLLTGKWDPVSIKAARDPARARAATARLLLVIDALLILLGLALLFSPREHATVLAVGGVGAVTLAATVLAIAAVRANKA
;
A
#
# COMPACT_ATOMS: atom_id res chain seq x y z
N MET A 1 -6.04 -22.30 -14.60
CA MET A 1 -5.61 -21.54 -13.42
C MET A 1 -6.87 -21.14 -12.67
N ASP A 2 -6.94 -21.31 -11.35
CA ASP A 2 -8.13 -20.92 -10.58
C ASP A 2 -8.30 -19.39 -10.59
N GLU A 3 -9.53 -18.88 -10.70
CA GLU A 3 -9.83 -17.44 -10.74
C GLU A 3 -9.29 -16.72 -9.50
N MET A 4 -9.36 -17.38 -8.33
CA MET A 4 -8.82 -16.85 -7.08
C MET A 4 -7.29 -16.78 -7.06
N MET A 5 -6.65 -17.75 -7.71
CA MET A 5 -5.20 -17.75 -7.87
C MET A 5 -4.75 -16.62 -8.80
N LEU A 6 -5.49 -16.38 -9.88
CA LEU A 6 -5.28 -15.22 -10.77
C LEU A 6 -5.49 -13.90 -10.02
N ALA A 7 -6.55 -13.79 -9.20
CA ALA A 7 -6.80 -12.61 -8.38
C ALA A 7 -5.64 -12.34 -7.39
N GLY A 8 -5.13 -13.38 -6.72
CA GLY A 8 -3.96 -13.26 -5.85
C GLY A 8 -2.72 -12.74 -6.58
N ILE A 9 -2.43 -13.29 -7.77
CA ILE A 9 -1.31 -12.83 -8.62
C ILE A 9 -1.49 -11.36 -9.02
N VAL A 10 -2.68 -10.97 -9.47
CA VAL A 10 -2.98 -9.60 -9.90
C VAL A 10 -2.85 -8.61 -8.74
N VAL A 11 -3.32 -8.96 -7.55
CA VAL A 11 -3.19 -8.13 -6.34
C VAL A 11 -1.72 -7.95 -5.94
N ILE A 12 -0.89 -9.00 -6.01
CA ILE A 12 0.54 -8.87 -5.75
C ILE A 12 1.21 -7.99 -6.80
N ALA A 13 0.91 -8.23 -8.09
CA ALA A 13 1.50 -7.50 -9.19
C ALA A 13 1.16 -5.99 -9.16
N SER A 14 -0.06 -5.63 -8.74
CA SER A 14 -0.47 -4.23 -8.63
C SER A 14 0.20 -3.46 -7.48
N ALA A 15 0.70 -4.16 -6.46
CA ALA A 15 1.45 -3.56 -5.35
C ALA A 15 2.93 -3.26 -5.71
N LEU A 16 3.50 -3.93 -6.72
CA LEU A 16 4.92 -3.78 -7.06
C LEU A 16 5.31 -2.35 -7.47
N PRO A 17 4.55 -1.63 -8.32
CA PRO A 17 4.88 -0.24 -8.67
C PRO A 17 4.89 0.69 -7.46
N GLY A 18 3.91 0.54 -6.54
CA GLY A 18 3.84 1.30 -5.31
C GLY A 18 5.06 1.07 -4.43
N LEU A 19 5.51 -0.18 -4.33
CA LEU A 19 6.65 -0.58 -3.51
C LEU A 19 7.96 0.01 -4.05
N VAL A 20 8.14 -0.01 -5.38
CA VAL A 20 9.27 0.66 -6.05
C VAL A 20 9.25 2.15 -5.78
N ILE A 21 8.10 2.81 -5.95
CA ILE A 21 7.94 4.24 -5.71
C ILE A 21 8.22 4.59 -4.24
N GLY A 22 7.68 3.82 -3.30
CA GLY A 22 7.89 3.99 -1.86
C GLY A 22 9.37 3.88 -1.50
N LEU A 23 10.10 2.91 -2.06
CA LEU A 23 11.54 2.76 -1.87
C LEU A 23 12.34 3.91 -2.50
N MET A 24 11.96 4.37 -3.69
CA MET A 24 12.61 5.51 -4.36
C MET A 24 12.43 6.80 -3.57
N LEU A 25 11.25 7.02 -2.98
CA LEU A 25 11.01 8.13 -2.05
C LEU A 25 11.85 7.96 -0.77
N LEU A 26 11.90 6.77 -0.18
CA LEU A 26 12.61 6.55 1.09
C LEU A 26 14.13 6.71 0.94
N THR A 27 14.67 6.31 -0.22
CA THR A 27 16.10 6.44 -0.56
C THR A 27 16.47 7.81 -1.13
N GLY A 28 15.51 8.71 -1.32
CA GLY A 28 15.73 10.03 -1.91
C GLY A 28 16.09 10.03 -3.40
N LYS A 29 15.94 8.89 -4.08
CA LYS A 29 16.19 8.77 -5.53
C LYS A 29 15.10 9.45 -6.36
N TRP A 30 13.92 9.63 -5.78
CA TRP A 30 12.82 10.35 -6.40
C TRP A 30 12.25 11.39 -5.44
N ASP A 31 12.02 12.60 -5.96
CA ASP A 31 11.60 13.75 -5.17
C ASP A 31 10.50 14.54 -5.91
N PRO A 32 9.23 14.17 -5.69
CA PRO A 32 8.12 14.81 -6.37
C PRO A 32 7.93 16.26 -5.91
N VAL A 33 7.46 17.11 -6.83
CA VAL A 33 7.29 18.56 -6.61
C VAL A 33 6.38 18.86 -5.40
N SER A 34 5.35 18.03 -5.18
CA SER A 34 4.44 18.15 -4.04
C SER A 34 5.14 18.02 -2.68
N ILE A 35 6.18 17.18 -2.57
CA ILE A 35 6.94 16.98 -1.34
C ILE A 35 7.94 18.13 -1.13
N LYS A 36 8.54 18.65 -2.20
CA LYS A 36 9.45 19.81 -2.14
C LYS A 36 8.75 21.09 -1.69
N ALA A 37 7.47 21.22 -2.01
CA ALA A 37 6.65 22.36 -1.60
C ALA A 37 6.13 22.26 -0.15
N ALA A 38 6.37 21.15 0.55
CA ALA A 38 5.94 20.97 1.93
C ALA A 38 6.78 21.82 2.91
N ARG A 39 6.19 22.17 4.05
CA ARG A 39 6.86 22.92 5.12
C ARG A 39 8.10 22.18 5.67
N ASP A 40 8.04 20.86 5.74
CA ASP A 40 9.15 19.96 6.05
C ASP A 40 9.23 18.84 5.00
N PRO A 41 10.06 19.01 3.94
CA PRO A 41 10.17 18.05 2.85
C PRO A 41 10.68 16.67 3.28
N ALA A 42 11.59 16.62 4.26
CA ALA A 42 12.18 15.36 4.71
C ALA A 42 11.14 14.50 5.45
N ARG A 43 10.35 15.13 6.32
CA ARG A 43 9.28 14.45 7.06
C ARG A 43 8.12 14.05 6.14
N ALA A 44 7.72 14.92 5.21
CA ALA A 44 6.70 14.61 4.20
C ALA A 44 7.10 13.43 3.31
N ARG A 45 8.38 13.37 2.89
CA ARG A 45 8.95 12.24 2.14
C ARG A 45 8.87 10.94 2.92
N ALA A 46 9.39 10.92 4.15
CA ALA A 46 9.39 9.72 4.98
C ALA A 46 7.97 9.22 5.29
N ALA A 47 7.03 10.13 5.58
CA ALA A 47 5.63 9.78 5.83
C ALA A 47 4.95 9.17 4.60
N THR A 48 5.12 9.79 3.43
CA THR A 48 4.53 9.31 2.16
C THR A 48 5.13 7.97 1.76
N ALA A 49 6.45 7.82 1.86
CA ALA A 49 7.15 6.58 1.57
C ALA A 49 6.67 5.43 2.48
N ARG A 50 6.60 5.67 3.79
CA ARG A 50 6.10 4.67 4.75
C ARG A 50 4.65 4.27 4.45
N LEU A 51 3.80 5.24 4.13
CA LEU A 51 2.40 4.98 3.83
C LEU A 51 2.23 4.07 2.61
N LEU A 52 2.95 4.37 1.51
CA LEU A 52 2.96 3.52 0.32
C LEU A 52 3.44 2.10 0.66
N LEU A 53 4.61 1.98 1.31
CA LEU A 53 5.18 0.68 1.66
C LEU A 53 4.26 -0.17 2.55
N VAL A 54 3.55 0.45 3.49
CA VAL A 54 2.60 -0.28 4.36
C VAL A 54 1.39 -0.75 3.56
N ILE A 55 0.82 0.10 2.70
CA ILE A 55 -0.32 -0.30 1.86
C ILE A 55 0.08 -1.42 0.91
N ASP A 56 1.23 -1.31 0.26
CA ASP A 56 1.73 -2.34 -0.65
C ASP A 56 2.03 -3.66 0.08
N ALA A 57 2.60 -3.60 1.29
CA ALA A 57 2.78 -4.78 2.12
C ALA A 57 1.45 -5.46 2.48
N LEU A 58 0.41 -4.68 2.80
CA LEU A 58 -0.94 -5.21 3.07
C LEU A 58 -1.57 -5.84 1.82
N LEU A 59 -1.40 -5.23 0.65
CA LEU A 59 -1.85 -5.80 -0.62
C LEU A 59 -1.12 -7.11 -0.95
N ILE A 60 0.19 -7.17 -0.75
CA ILE A 60 0.96 -8.41 -0.93
C ILE A 60 0.46 -9.50 0.02
N LEU A 61 0.25 -9.18 1.30
CA LEU A 61 -0.30 -10.13 2.28
C LEU A 61 -1.69 -10.62 1.88
N LEU A 62 -2.55 -9.73 1.38
CA LEU A 62 -3.86 -10.10 0.86
C LEU A 62 -3.75 -11.03 -0.35
N GLY A 63 -2.89 -10.70 -1.32
CA GLY A 63 -2.68 -11.54 -2.50
C GLY A 63 -2.10 -12.92 -2.14
N LEU A 64 -1.17 -13.00 -1.18
CA LEU A 64 -0.68 -14.26 -0.63
C LEU A 64 -1.80 -15.05 0.06
N ALA A 65 -2.65 -14.40 0.85
CA ALA A 65 -3.78 -15.06 1.48
C ALA A 65 -4.73 -15.66 0.42
N LEU A 66 -4.97 -14.96 -0.70
CA LEU A 66 -5.80 -15.46 -1.79
C LEU A 66 -5.15 -16.64 -2.55
N LEU A 67 -3.83 -16.68 -2.66
CA LEU A 67 -3.11 -17.78 -3.31
C LEU A 67 -3.22 -19.12 -2.55
N PHE A 68 -3.25 -19.06 -1.22
CA PHE A 68 -3.21 -20.26 -0.36
C PHE A 68 -4.56 -20.59 0.30
N SER A 69 -5.61 -19.80 0.06
CA SER A 69 -6.90 -20.03 0.70
C SER A 69 -7.77 -21.03 -0.04
N PRO A 70 -8.51 -21.89 0.70
CA PRO A 70 -9.57 -22.70 0.11
C PRO A 70 -10.62 -21.83 -0.58
N ARG A 71 -11.14 -22.28 -1.73
CA ARG A 71 -12.15 -21.56 -2.54
C ARG A 71 -13.33 -21.06 -1.73
N GLU A 72 -13.79 -21.85 -0.77
CA GLU A 72 -14.98 -21.59 0.07
C GLU A 72 -14.82 -20.34 0.96
N HIS A 73 -13.57 -19.97 1.29
CA HIS A 73 -13.26 -18.79 2.12
C HIS A 73 -12.66 -17.63 1.32
N ALA A 74 -12.31 -17.87 0.06
CA ALA A 74 -11.54 -16.93 -0.74
C ALA A 74 -12.32 -15.63 -1.03
N THR A 75 -13.63 -15.69 -1.23
CA THR A 75 -14.47 -14.49 -1.45
C THR A 75 -14.57 -13.63 -0.19
N VAL A 76 -14.75 -14.25 0.98
CA VAL A 76 -14.83 -13.53 2.27
C VAL A 76 -13.49 -12.87 2.57
N LEU A 77 -12.37 -13.56 2.31
CA LEU A 77 -11.03 -13.00 2.46
C LEU A 77 -10.74 -11.87 1.47
N ALA A 78 -11.23 -11.97 0.23
CA ALA A 78 -11.09 -10.90 -0.74
C ALA A 78 -11.86 -9.63 -0.30
N VAL A 79 -13.14 -9.76 0.06
CA VAL A 79 -13.96 -8.61 0.47
C VAL A 79 -13.47 -8.01 1.80
N GLY A 80 -13.25 -8.86 2.81
CA GLY A 80 -12.77 -8.42 4.11
C GLY A 80 -11.35 -7.85 4.06
N GLY A 81 -10.48 -8.48 3.27
CA GLY A 81 -9.11 -8.04 3.06
C GLY A 81 -9.03 -6.70 2.36
N VAL A 82 -9.73 -6.51 1.24
CA VAL A 82 -9.80 -5.21 0.55
C VAL A 82 -10.33 -4.13 1.50
N GLY A 83 -11.41 -4.40 2.23
CA GLY A 83 -11.95 -3.48 3.22
C GLY A 83 -10.94 -3.09 4.31
N ALA A 84 -10.19 -4.06 4.84
CA ALA A 84 -9.16 -3.82 5.84
C ALA A 84 -7.99 -2.98 5.29
N VAL A 85 -7.53 -3.26 4.06
CA VAL A 85 -6.48 -2.47 3.40
C VAL A 85 -6.96 -1.04 3.15
N THR A 86 -8.18 -0.84 2.67
CA THR A 86 -8.75 0.50 2.45
C THR A 86 -8.87 1.29 3.76
N LEU A 87 -9.31 0.65 4.84
CA LEU A 87 -9.40 1.30 6.15
C LEU A 87 -8.01 1.70 6.67
N ALA A 88 -7.04 0.78 6.62
CA ALA A 88 -5.66 1.05 7.05
C ALA A 88 -5.04 2.20 6.22
N ALA A 89 -5.21 2.17 4.90
CA ALA A 89 -4.75 3.23 4.01
C ALA A 89 -5.36 4.59 4.37
N THR A 90 -6.65 4.63 4.67
CA THR A 90 -7.37 5.86 5.03
C THR A 90 -6.88 6.42 6.37
N VAL A 91 -6.72 5.58 7.38
CA VAL A 91 -6.21 5.98 8.71
C VAL A 91 -4.78 6.52 8.60
N LEU A 92 -3.92 5.81 7.87
CA LEU A 92 -2.53 6.23 7.64
C LEU A 92 -2.47 7.55 6.85
N ALA A 93 -3.34 7.74 5.86
CA ALA A 93 -3.39 8.97 5.08
C ALA A 93 -3.79 10.17 5.93
N ILE A 94 -4.81 10.00 6.79
CA ILE A 94 -5.20 11.02 7.77
C ILE A 94 -4.04 11.34 8.71
N ALA A 95 -3.33 10.32 9.22
CA ALA A 95 -2.18 10.51 10.10
C ALA A 95 -1.03 11.25 9.39
N ALA A 96 -0.73 10.91 8.13
CA ALA A 96 0.29 11.57 7.33
C ALA A 96 -0.05 13.04 7.07
N VAL A 97 -1.31 13.36 6.73
CA VAL A 97 -1.77 14.74 6.54
C VAL A 97 -1.63 15.55 7.83
N ARG A 98 -1.99 14.97 8.98
CA ARG A 98 -1.82 15.64 10.28
C ARG A 98 -0.35 15.88 10.61
N ALA A 99 0.52 14.89 10.39
CA ALA A 99 1.95 15.02 10.63
C ALA A 99 2.63 16.07 9.74
N ASN A 100 2.10 16.34 8.54
CA ASN A 100 2.63 17.35 7.63
C ASN A 100 2.17 18.78 7.95
N LYS A 101 1.07 18.93 8.72
CA LYS A 101 0.53 20.22 9.16
C LYS A 101 1.13 20.71 10.49
N ALA A 102 1.62 19.78 11.33
CA ALA A 102 2.21 20.05 12.65
C ALA A 102 3.71 20.32 12.56
#